data_AF-A0A443SEG9-F1
#
_entry.id   AF-A0A443SEG9-F1
#
_cell.length_a   1.000
_cell.length_b   1.000
_cell.length_c   1.000
_cell.angle_alpha   90.00
_cell.angle_beta   90.00
_cell.angle_gamma   90.00
#
_symmetry.space_group_name_H-M   'P 1'
#
loop_
_entity.id
_entity.type
_entity.pdbx_description
1 polymer ?
#
loop_
_entity_poly.entity_id
_entity_poly.type
_entity_poly.pdbx_seq_one_letter_code
_entity_poly.pdbx_strand_id
1 'polypeptide(L)'
;MTRGHKMQSTVTSYDRFQEWSDGHSRFVYRPDCEEARRHSSGWAMRNTNNHNVHILKKSCLGVLVCSLRCTLENGDKVHLRPAICDKARKKQQGKPCPNRKCNGKLEVQPCRGHCGYPVTHFWRHTEFAIFFQNVKIAKNDLYDPSVLI
;
A
#
# COMPACT_ATOMS: atom_id res chain seq x y z
N MET A 1 30.27 -33.05 10.97
CA MET A 1 29.85 -31.74 10.43
C MET A 1 28.59 -31.93 9.60
N THR A 2 27.42 -31.97 10.24
CA THR A 2 26.12 -32.16 9.56
C THR A 2 25.62 -30.81 9.06
N ARG A 3 25.53 -30.66 7.73
CA ARG A 3 24.89 -29.51 7.08
C ARG A 3 23.43 -29.51 7.50
N GLY A 4 23.01 -28.49 8.26
CA GLY A 4 21.61 -28.25 8.58
C GLY A 4 20.84 -27.96 7.30
N HIS A 5 20.05 -28.93 6.84
CA HIS A 5 19.08 -28.72 5.78
C HIS A 5 18.06 -27.70 6.27
N LYS A 6 18.09 -26.50 5.67
CA LYS A 6 17.06 -25.48 5.87
C LYS A 6 15.75 -26.07 5.36
N MET A 7 14.87 -26.46 6.29
CA MET A 7 13.55 -27.01 6.01
C MET A 7 12.80 -26.04 5.10
N GLN A 8 12.72 -26.37 3.82
CA GLN A 8 12.04 -25.59 2.81
C GLN A 8 10.55 -25.74 3.12
N SER A 9 9.92 -24.68 3.61
CA SER A 9 8.47 -24.69 3.87
C SER A 9 7.76 -25.04 2.57
N THR A 10 7.24 -26.26 2.47
CA THR A 10 6.44 -26.70 1.33
C THR A 10 5.20 -25.83 1.26
N VAL A 11 5.09 -25.04 0.20
CA VAL A 11 3.88 -24.26 -0.09
C VAL A 11 2.79 -25.26 -0.45
N THR A 12 1.78 -25.40 0.40
CA THR A 12 0.69 -26.35 0.23
C THR A 12 -0.55 -25.74 -0.43
N SER A 13 -0.65 -24.41 -0.42
CA SER A 13 -1.77 -23.67 -0.99
C SER A 13 -1.34 -22.27 -1.42
N TYR A 14 -2.10 -21.68 -2.35
CA TYR A 14 -1.89 -20.35 -2.86
C TYR A 14 -3.13 -19.49 -2.60
N ASP A 15 -2.91 -18.25 -2.20
CA ASP A 15 -3.95 -17.26 -2.01
C ASP A 15 -4.40 -16.64 -3.34
N ARG A 16 -5.67 -16.22 -3.40
CA ARG A 16 -6.11 -15.29 -4.43
C ARG A 16 -5.48 -13.92 -4.19
N PHE A 17 -5.15 -13.21 -5.26
CA PHE A 17 -4.53 -11.91 -5.16
C PHE A 17 -5.38 -10.94 -4.33
N GLN A 18 -4.75 -10.26 -3.37
CA GLN A 18 -5.39 -9.27 -2.51
C GLN A 18 -4.93 -7.87 -2.88
N GLU A 19 -5.79 -7.13 -3.56
CA GLU A 19 -5.48 -5.77 -4.02
C GLU A 19 -5.33 -4.79 -2.85
N TRP A 20 -6.22 -4.88 -1.86
CA TRP A 20 -6.33 -3.95 -0.73
C TRP A 20 -5.91 -4.62 0.58
N SER A 21 -4.70 -5.20 0.60
CA SER A 21 -4.16 -5.83 1.79
C SER A 21 -4.09 -4.84 2.96
N ASP A 22 -4.69 -5.18 4.09
CA ASP A 22 -4.72 -4.36 5.31
C ASP A 22 -4.11 -5.12 6.50
N GLY A 23 -4.11 -4.48 7.67
CA GLY A 23 -3.74 -5.13 8.92
C GLY A 23 -2.31 -5.71 8.94
N HIS A 24 -2.15 -6.81 9.67
CA HIS A 24 -0.97 -7.67 9.55
C HIS A 24 -1.38 -8.91 8.76
N SER A 25 -1.08 -8.91 7.47
CA SER A 25 -1.45 -9.99 6.54
C SER A 25 -0.21 -10.63 5.92
N ARG A 26 -0.35 -11.92 5.58
CA ARG A 26 0.65 -12.70 4.85
C ARG A 26 -0.09 -13.49 3.79
N PHE A 27 0.43 -13.45 2.56
CA PHE A 27 -0.13 -14.20 1.44
C PHE A 27 0.97 -14.92 0.68
N VAL A 28 0.63 -16.04 0.07
CA VAL A 28 1.47 -16.84 -0.79
C VAL A 28 0.82 -16.92 -2.16
N TYR A 29 1.37 -16.20 -3.13
CA TYR A 29 0.83 -16.17 -4.48
C TYR A 29 1.57 -17.13 -5.39
N ARG A 30 0.87 -17.61 -6.42
CA ARG A 30 1.47 -18.42 -7.48
C ARG A 30 2.55 -17.61 -8.21
N PRO A 31 3.60 -18.28 -8.74
CA PRO A 31 4.66 -17.59 -9.48
C PRO A 31 4.17 -16.99 -10.81
N ASP A 32 3.07 -17.52 -11.36
CA ASP A 32 2.44 -17.04 -12.61
C ASP A 32 1.44 -15.89 -12.40
N CYS A 33 1.06 -15.55 -11.15
CA CYS A 33 0.16 -14.45 -10.86
C CYS A 33 0.76 -13.10 -11.29
N GLU A 34 0.15 -12.45 -12.29
CA GLU A 34 0.66 -11.22 -12.89
C GLU A 34 0.74 -10.07 -11.87
N GLU A 35 -0.30 -9.92 -11.06
CA GLU A 35 -0.44 -8.86 -10.08
C GLU A 35 0.60 -8.99 -8.98
N ALA A 36 0.85 -10.22 -8.50
CA ALA A 36 1.90 -10.51 -7.55
C ALA A 36 3.29 -10.29 -8.14
N ARG A 37 3.53 -10.69 -9.40
CA ARG A 37 4.81 -10.43 -10.11
C ARG A 37 5.11 -8.95 -10.26
N ARG A 38 4.09 -8.13 -10.53
CA ARG A 38 4.20 -6.66 -10.60
C ARG A 38 4.20 -5.99 -9.23
N HIS A 39 4.01 -6.74 -8.14
CA HIS A 39 3.88 -6.24 -6.78
C HIS A 39 2.77 -5.19 -6.66
N SER A 40 1.65 -5.44 -7.36
CA SER A 40 0.50 -4.56 -7.42
C SER A 40 -0.10 -4.33 -6.04
N SER A 41 -0.77 -3.20 -5.88
CA SER A 41 -1.42 -2.82 -4.63
C SER A 41 -2.39 -1.67 -4.91
N GLY A 42 -3.60 -1.79 -4.37
CA GLY A 42 -4.58 -0.72 -4.34
C GLY A 42 -4.06 0.49 -3.55
N TRP A 43 -3.23 0.28 -2.52
CA TRP A 43 -2.53 1.37 -1.82
C TRP A 43 -1.49 2.09 -2.69
N ALA A 44 -1.27 3.39 -2.44
CA ALA A 44 -0.20 4.15 -3.08
C ALA A 44 1.16 3.84 -2.42
N MET A 45 1.89 2.90 -3.01
CA MET A 45 3.11 2.34 -2.42
C MET A 45 4.37 2.78 -3.18
N ARG A 46 5.38 3.31 -2.49
CA ARG A 46 6.71 3.62 -3.06
C ARG A 46 7.74 2.54 -2.71
N ASN A 47 8.72 2.30 -3.59
CA ASN A 47 9.88 1.48 -3.26
C ASN A 47 10.67 2.14 -2.11
N THR A 48 11.14 1.34 -1.17
CA THR A 48 12.01 1.75 -0.07
C THR A 48 13.22 0.84 -0.02
N ASN A 49 14.41 1.41 -0.13
CA ASN A 49 15.64 0.64 -0.02
C ASN A 49 15.75 0.03 1.39
N ASN A 50 15.93 -1.28 1.46
CA ASN A 50 16.18 -2.05 2.68
C ASN A 50 17.55 -2.75 2.66
N HIS A 51 18.39 -2.46 1.67
CA HIS A 51 19.69 -3.08 1.42
C HIS A 51 19.64 -4.62 1.29
N ASN A 52 18.48 -5.17 0.89
CA ASN A 52 18.31 -6.60 0.64
C ASN A 52 17.60 -6.82 -0.71
N VAL A 53 18.39 -7.19 -1.72
CA VAL A 53 17.95 -7.45 -3.09
C VAL A 53 16.88 -8.55 -3.19
N HIS A 54 16.86 -9.51 -2.25
CA HIS A 54 15.89 -10.60 -2.28
C HIS A 54 14.52 -10.22 -1.71
N ILE A 55 14.43 -9.08 -1.03
CA ILE A 55 13.20 -8.59 -0.41
C ILE A 55 12.88 -7.22 -0.97
N LEU A 56 11.86 -7.13 -1.82
CA LEU A 56 11.35 -5.83 -2.24
C LEU A 56 10.50 -5.24 -1.11
N LYS A 57 10.94 -4.11 -0.56
CA LYS A 57 10.19 -3.34 0.44
C LYS A 57 9.49 -2.15 -0.22
N LYS A 58 8.20 -2.00 0.03
CA LYS A 58 7.43 -0.83 -0.41
C LYS A 58 6.71 -0.20 0.78
N SER A 59 6.73 1.13 0.89
CA SER A 59 6.06 1.86 1.96
C SER A 59 4.92 2.72 1.44
N CYS A 60 3.83 2.79 2.18
CA CYS A 60 2.65 3.56 1.82
C CYS A 60 2.94 5.07 1.87
N LEU A 61 2.43 5.79 0.87
CA LEU A 61 2.51 7.24 0.75
C LEU A 61 1.35 7.97 1.44
N GLY A 62 0.28 7.25 1.79
CA GLY A 62 -0.96 7.81 2.31
C GLY A 62 -1.95 8.14 1.21
N VAL A 63 -2.78 9.16 1.46
CA VAL A 63 -3.84 9.62 0.57
C VAL A 63 -3.83 11.15 0.52
N LEU A 64 -4.11 11.73 -0.64
CA LEU A 64 -4.32 13.17 -0.76
C LEU A 64 -5.75 13.50 -0.34
N VAL A 65 -5.90 14.46 0.56
CA VAL A 65 -7.17 14.88 1.14
C VAL A 65 -7.32 16.38 1.01
N CYS A 66 -8.56 16.87 1.07
CA CYS A 66 -8.79 18.31 1.22
C CYS A 66 -8.41 18.77 2.63
N SER A 67 -7.64 19.84 2.75
CA SER A 67 -7.26 20.47 4.03
C SER A 67 -8.47 20.91 4.87
N LEU A 68 -9.60 21.20 4.22
CA LEU A 68 -10.87 21.55 4.88
C LEU A 68 -11.81 20.34 5.07
N ARG A 69 -11.36 19.12 4.72
CA ARG A 69 -12.13 17.88 4.87
C ARG A 69 -13.54 17.97 4.26
N CYS A 70 -13.66 18.72 3.17
CA CYS A 70 -14.94 19.01 2.53
C CYS A 70 -15.64 17.73 2.08
N THR A 71 -16.96 17.81 2.05
CA THR A 71 -17.85 16.78 1.50
C THR A 71 -18.32 17.23 0.12
N LEU A 72 -18.34 16.30 -0.84
CA LEU A 72 -18.89 16.47 -2.17
C LEU A 72 -20.43 16.43 -2.11
N GLU A 73 -21.10 16.83 -3.18
CA GLU A 73 -22.57 16.88 -3.22
C GLU A 73 -23.22 15.50 -3.09
N ASN A 74 -22.52 14.45 -3.53
CA ASN A 74 -22.95 13.06 -3.39
C ASN A 74 -22.69 12.49 -1.98
N GLY A 75 -22.14 13.27 -1.05
CA GLY A 75 -21.82 12.84 0.31
C GLY A 75 -20.39 12.34 0.50
N ASP A 76 -19.61 12.18 -0.58
CA ASP A 76 -18.26 11.62 -0.51
C ASP A 76 -17.21 12.63 -0.03
N LYS A 77 -16.07 12.12 0.43
CA LYS A 77 -14.90 12.93 0.75
C LYS A 77 -13.94 13.00 -0.45
N VAL A 78 -13.20 14.12 -0.55
CA VAL A 78 -12.12 14.24 -1.53
C VAL A 78 -10.94 13.38 -1.09
N HIS A 79 -10.74 12.24 -1.74
CA HIS A 79 -9.60 11.35 -1.57
C HIS A 79 -8.95 11.08 -2.94
N LEU A 80 -7.68 11.41 -3.09
CA LEU A 80 -6.95 11.21 -4.35
C LEU A 80 -5.69 10.36 -4.12
N ARG A 81 -5.36 9.52 -5.10
CA ARG A 81 -4.12 8.72 -5.09
C ARG A 81 -2.88 9.63 -5.18
N PRO A 82 -1.97 9.62 -4.20
CA PRO A 82 -0.71 10.33 -4.31
C PRO A 82 0.15 9.78 -5.45
N ALA A 83 0.82 10.66 -6.18
CA ALA A 83 1.80 10.26 -7.17
C ALA A 83 2.98 9.56 -6.49
N ILE A 84 3.45 8.48 -7.12
CA ILE A 84 4.58 7.71 -6.59
C ILE A 84 5.88 8.52 -6.67
N CYS A 85 6.08 9.26 -7.76
CA CYS A 85 7.24 10.13 -7.94
C CYS A 85 7.20 11.31 -6.95
N ASP A 86 8.28 11.52 -6.21
CA ASP A 86 8.40 12.59 -5.22
C ASP A 86 8.21 13.99 -5.84
N LYS A 87 8.79 14.24 -7.01
CA LYS A 87 8.65 15.53 -7.71
C LYS A 87 7.20 15.78 -8.12
N ALA A 88 6.50 14.77 -8.63
CA ALA A 88 5.09 14.88 -9.00
C ALA A 88 4.19 15.04 -7.77
N ARG A 89 4.47 14.32 -6.68
CA ARG A 89 3.70 14.39 -5.43
C ARG A 89 3.86 15.75 -4.75
N LYS A 90 5.06 16.34 -4.78
CA LYS A 90 5.27 17.73 -4.32
C LYS A 90 4.43 18.72 -5.14
N LYS A 91 4.29 18.50 -6.46
CA LYS A 91 3.43 19.32 -7.32
C LYS A 91 1.93 19.10 -7.09
N GLN A 92 1.51 17.93 -6.60
CA GLN A 92 0.10 17.67 -6.27
C GLN A 92 -0.31 18.38 -4.97
N GLN A 93 0.59 18.40 -3.97
CA GLN A 93 0.36 19.08 -2.70
C GLN A 93 0.23 20.60 -2.89
N GLY A 94 -0.67 21.21 -2.11
CA GLY A 94 -0.95 22.64 -2.17
C GLY A 94 -1.81 23.07 -3.36
N LYS A 95 -2.11 22.18 -4.32
CA LYS A 95 -3.07 22.48 -5.39
C LYS A 95 -4.46 22.75 -4.79
N PRO A 96 -5.29 23.58 -5.45
CA PRO A 96 -6.68 23.78 -5.04
C PRO A 96 -7.43 22.45 -4.95
N CYS A 97 -8.36 22.37 -4.01
CA CYS A 97 -9.29 21.26 -3.91
C CYS A 97 -10.05 21.08 -5.25
N PRO A 98 -10.23 19.84 -5.75
CA PRO A 98 -11.02 19.60 -6.96
C PRO A 98 -12.51 19.94 -6.78
N ASN A 99 -13.00 20.00 -5.54
CA ASN A 99 -14.35 20.48 -5.26
C ASN A 99 -14.42 22.00 -5.51
N ARG A 100 -15.10 22.41 -6.58
CA ARG A 100 -15.22 23.81 -7.01
C ARG A 100 -15.89 24.72 -5.98
N LYS A 101 -16.67 24.16 -5.04
CA LYS A 101 -17.32 24.89 -3.95
C LYS A 101 -16.43 24.99 -2.70
N CYS A 102 -15.20 24.46 -2.75
CA CYS A 102 -14.27 24.43 -1.63
C CYS A 102 -13.03 25.28 -1.91
N ASN A 103 -12.67 26.13 -0.95
CA ASN A 103 -11.43 26.93 -0.99
C ASN A 103 -10.23 26.23 -0.34
N GLY A 104 -10.35 24.93 -0.07
CA GLY A 104 -9.29 24.12 0.51
C GLY A 104 -8.17 23.81 -0.47
N LYS A 105 -7.09 23.22 0.05
CA LYS A 105 -5.96 22.74 -0.75
C LYS A 105 -5.75 21.25 -0.53
N LEU A 106 -5.09 20.59 -1.46
CA LEU A 106 -4.70 19.20 -1.32
C LEU A 106 -3.51 19.06 -0.38
N GLU A 107 -3.64 18.23 0.64
CA GLU A 107 -2.56 17.85 1.57
C GLU A 107 -2.42 16.33 1.62
N VAL A 108 -1.23 15.83 1.97
CA VAL A 108 -1.03 14.39 2.17
C VAL A 108 -1.40 14.04 3.60
N GLN A 109 -2.39 13.15 3.76
CA GLN A 109 -2.57 12.41 5.00
C GLN A 109 -1.70 11.15 4.93
N PRO A 110 -0.60 11.08 5.70
CA PRO A 110 0.32 9.96 5.61
C PRO A 110 -0.32 8.69 6.18
N CYS A 111 0.01 7.56 5.55
CA CYS A 111 -0.22 6.25 6.15
C CYS A 111 0.53 6.17 7.49
N ARG A 112 -0.19 5.80 8.56
CA ARG A 112 0.42 5.44 9.84
C ARG A 112 0.43 3.93 9.96
N GLY A 113 1.49 3.38 10.53
CA GLY A 113 1.73 1.96 10.68
C GLY A 113 2.37 1.66 12.03
N HIS A 114 3.22 0.66 12.10
CA HIS A 114 3.86 0.25 13.35
C HIS A 114 4.83 1.32 13.89
N CYS A 115 4.76 1.65 15.19
CA CYS A 115 5.60 2.67 15.84
C CYS A 115 5.64 4.03 15.12
N GLY A 116 4.55 4.43 14.44
CA GLY A 116 4.49 5.70 13.71
C GLY A 116 5.13 5.67 12.31
N TYR A 117 5.76 4.56 11.91
CA TYR A 117 6.27 4.38 10.55
C TYR A 117 5.13 4.04 9.57
N PRO A 118 5.26 4.34 8.28
CA PRO A 118 4.23 4.00 7.31
C PRO A 118 3.99 2.49 7.18
N VAL A 119 2.76 2.13 6.83
CA VAL A 119 2.38 0.80 6.33
C VAL A 119 3.41 0.31 5.30
N THR A 120 3.88 -0.93 5.44
CA THR A 120 4.95 -1.45 4.60
C THR A 120 4.62 -2.85 4.08
N HIS A 121 4.79 -3.03 2.77
CA HIS A 121 4.71 -4.32 2.09
C HIS A 121 6.11 -4.88 1.86
N PHE A 122 6.24 -6.19 2.05
CA PHE A 122 7.43 -6.96 1.74
C PHE A 122 7.05 -8.03 0.73
N TRP A 123 7.84 -8.12 -0.33
CA TRP A 123 7.67 -9.13 -1.37
C TRP A 123 8.95 -9.93 -1.51
N ARG A 124 8.80 -11.24 -1.69
CA ARG A 124 9.92 -12.14 -1.93
C ARG A 124 9.54 -13.16 -3.00
N HIS A 125 10.34 -13.21 -4.05
CA HIS A 125 10.19 -14.21 -5.11
C HIS A 125 10.99 -15.46 -4.77
N THR A 126 10.41 -16.62 -5.09
CA THR A 126 11.10 -17.90 -5.20
C THR A 126 10.67 -18.57 -6.51
N GLU A 127 11.28 -19.71 -6.84
CA GLU A 127 10.91 -20.48 -8.03
C GLU A 127 9.45 -20.99 -7.98
N PHE A 128 8.91 -21.18 -6.77
CA PHE A 128 7.62 -21.86 -6.58
C PHE A 128 6.50 -20.94 -6.10
N ALA A 129 6.82 -19.73 -5.63
CA ALA A 129 5.84 -18.82 -5.06
C ALA A 129 6.35 -17.37 -4.98
N ILE A 130 5.40 -16.45 -4.80
CA ILE A 130 5.67 -15.06 -4.43
C ILE A 130 5.08 -14.82 -3.05
N PHE A 131 5.94 -14.59 -2.07
CA PHE A 131 5.54 -14.34 -0.70
C PHE A 131 5.28 -12.85 -0.50
N PHE A 132 4.18 -12.55 0.17
CA PHE A 132 3.78 -11.20 0.55
C PHE A 132 3.62 -11.09 2.06
N GLN A 133 4.02 -9.96 2.63
CA GLN A 133 3.73 -9.58 4.00
C GLN A 133 3.40 -8.09 4.11
N ASN A 134 2.33 -7.76 4.83
CA ASN A 134 1.98 -6.40 5.21
C ASN A 134 2.23 -6.17 6.72
N VAL A 135 2.75 -5.01 7.08
CA VAL A 135 2.97 -4.59 8.46
C VAL A 135 2.20 -3.28 8.76
N LYS A 136 0.95 -3.44 9.26
CA LYS A 136 -0.08 -2.47 9.79
C LYS A 136 -0.69 -1.51 8.77
N ILE A 137 -1.95 -1.01 8.87
CA ILE A 137 -2.93 -0.85 9.99
C ILE A 137 -4.26 -1.66 9.87
N ALA A 138 -4.78 -2.09 11.03
CA ALA A 138 -6.20 -2.08 11.42
C ALA A 138 -6.39 -1.02 12.53
N LYS A 139 -7.26 -0.02 12.31
CA LYS A 139 -7.87 0.96 13.25
C LYS A 139 -8.67 2.04 12.47
N ASN A 140 -9.95 1.73 12.22
CA ASN A 140 -11.19 2.51 12.23
C ASN A 140 -11.37 3.93 11.66
N ASP A 141 -10.38 4.64 11.10
CA ASP A 141 -10.64 5.96 10.49
C ASP A 141 -10.36 6.03 8.97
N LEU A 142 -10.05 4.88 8.34
CA LEU A 142 -9.83 4.75 6.89
C LEU A 142 -10.72 3.65 6.26
N TYR A 143 -11.66 3.09 7.02
CA TYR A 143 -12.53 1.98 6.59
C TYR A 143 -13.92 2.48 6.20
N ASP A 144 -14.01 3.28 5.15
CA ASP A 144 -15.24 3.33 4.39
C ASP A 144 -15.01 2.59 3.05
N PRO A 145 -15.52 1.35 2.90
CA PRO A 145 -15.41 0.59 1.68
C PRO A 145 -16.17 1.21 0.49
N SER A 146 -16.98 2.26 0.68
CA SER A 146 -17.56 3.04 -0.42
C SER A 146 -16.57 3.98 -1.12
N VAL A 147 -15.37 4.17 -0.56
CA VAL A 147 -14.30 5.05 -1.09
C VAL A 147 -13.30 4.28 -1.98
N LEU A 148 -13.63 3.06 -2.41
CA LEU A 148 -12.81 2.22 -3.29
C LEU A 148 -13.33 2.15 -4.74
N ILE A 149 -14.17 3.10 -5.15
CA ILE A 149 -14.60 3.30 -6.55
C ILE A 149 -14.40 4.76 -6.93
#